data_AF-A0A654E4F5-F1
#
_entry.id   AF-A0A654E4F5-F1
#
_cell.length_a   1.000
_cell.length_b   1.000
_cell.length_c   1.000
_cell.angle_alpha   90.00
_cell.angle_beta   90.00
_cell.angle_gamma   90.00
#
_symmetry.space_group_name_H-M   'P 1'
#
loop_
_entity.id
_entity.type
_entity.pdbx_description
1 polymer ?
#
loop_
_entity_poly.entity_id
_entity_poly.type
_entity_poly.pdbx_seq_one_letter_code
_entity_poly.pdbx_strand_id
1 'polypeptide(L)'
;MKQLTTLCLLLAGLCSYSQSAEGLLIFVEDYTQDKRINDKDIIFVYYPGINEMIEKEEWDRKDIDLSINDISLKEITPRRIPRTIAMPGEEEDSIRTDLLAFVIQKEKLSREQLDGLRNLESMESAFVILSLPNDADLQGTLTIYGLTRTRYLQIGAWVAVAIIAIFLIYVGFWTNALRDSSELESHKPYSFSKSQVFWWTLIVISSIAYIFISTSQFALNPTVWILLAISGGTLGVSSAIDRRDINSVGISRHQDSPGEDWFNDVLKDNTGSISIHRAQAFLFNLGFGVYYLIEVYNTLQLPSFDSDILTLLGLSNGAYALIKNNENTTSADSKK
;
A
#
# COMPACT_ATOMS: atom_id res chain seq x y z
N MET A 1 -10.44 -9.62 13.60
CA MET A 1 -9.22 -8.77 13.76
C MET A 1 -7.93 -9.58 13.85
N LYS A 2 -7.63 -10.34 14.93
CA LYS A 2 -6.30 -10.97 15.11
C LYS A 2 -5.84 -11.96 14.01
N GLN A 3 -6.75 -12.61 13.29
CA GLN A 3 -6.40 -13.56 12.22
C GLN A 3 -6.11 -12.92 10.85
N LEU A 4 -6.60 -11.69 10.62
CA LEU A 4 -6.38 -11.00 9.33
C LEU A 4 -4.95 -10.43 9.24
N THR A 5 -4.43 -9.91 10.36
CA THR A 5 -3.04 -9.46 10.50
C THR A 5 -2.01 -10.57 10.26
N THR A 6 -2.32 -11.82 10.60
CA THR A 6 -1.41 -12.96 10.34
C THR A 6 -1.37 -13.32 8.86
N LEU A 7 -2.47 -13.12 8.13
CA LEU A 7 -2.53 -13.39 6.69
C LEU A 7 -1.81 -12.32 5.88
N CYS A 8 -1.93 -11.04 6.26
CA CYS A 8 -1.18 -9.94 5.63
C CYS A 8 0.34 -10.03 5.85
N LEU A 9 0.79 -10.63 6.96
CA LEU A 9 2.23 -10.86 7.22
C LEU A 9 2.82 -12.03 6.43
N LEU A 10 1.98 -12.99 5.98
CA LEU A 10 2.41 -14.13 5.15
C LEU A 10 2.49 -13.80 3.64
N LEU A 11 1.97 -12.65 3.21
CA LEU A 11 1.96 -12.22 1.80
C LEU A 11 2.96 -11.10 1.51
N ALA A 12 3.57 -10.49 2.53
CA ALA A 12 4.43 -9.32 2.39
C ALA A 12 5.93 -9.63 2.23
N GLY A 13 6.34 -10.90 2.39
CA GLY A 13 7.76 -11.29 2.38
C GLY A 13 8.29 -11.91 1.08
N LEU A 14 7.41 -12.45 0.22
CA LEU A 14 7.78 -13.23 -0.97
C LEU A 14 8.26 -12.37 -2.15
N CYS A 15 9.32 -11.59 -1.94
CA CYS A 15 10.01 -10.80 -2.96
C CYS A 15 11.51 -10.67 -2.65
N SER A 16 12.30 -11.70 -2.96
CA SER A 16 13.74 -11.54 -3.21
C SER A 16 14.28 -12.63 -4.14
N TYR A 17 15.23 -12.22 -4.98
CA TYR A 17 15.71 -12.95 -6.15
C TYR A 17 17.02 -13.69 -5.84
N SER A 18 17.12 -14.96 -6.21
CA SER A 18 18.40 -15.67 -6.35
C SER A 18 18.30 -16.84 -7.34
N GLN A 19 19.39 -17.13 -8.04
CA GLN A 19 19.46 -18.17 -9.08
C GLN A 19 19.66 -19.58 -8.51
N SER A 20 19.35 -20.56 -9.36
CA SER A 20 19.39 -22.00 -9.08
C SER A 20 20.77 -22.52 -8.62
N ALA A 21 20.76 -23.33 -7.56
CA ALA A 21 21.74 -24.37 -7.30
C ALA A 21 21.04 -25.55 -6.62
N GLU A 22 21.47 -26.78 -6.91
CA GLU A 22 20.99 -27.98 -6.22
C GLU A 22 21.55 -28.00 -4.78
N GLY A 23 20.70 -27.80 -3.78
CA GLY A 23 21.11 -27.77 -2.37
C GLY A 23 19.99 -27.35 -1.41
N LEU A 24 20.21 -27.58 -0.11
CA LEU A 24 19.34 -27.15 0.98
C LEU A 24 19.35 -25.62 1.09
N LEU A 25 18.25 -24.96 0.71
CA LEU A 25 18.13 -23.50 0.71
C LEU A 25 17.24 -23.04 1.88
N ILE A 26 17.74 -22.12 2.70
CA ILE A 26 16.91 -21.47 3.72
C ILE A 26 16.42 -20.12 3.21
N PHE A 27 15.09 -19.93 3.24
CA PHE A 27 14.46 -18.64 2.98
C PHE A 27 14.26 -17.90 4.32
N VAL A 28 15.07 -16.86 4.54
CA VAL A 28 14.80 -15.79 5.51
C VAL A 28 14.51 -14.53 4.68
N GLU A 29 13.24 -14.12 4.64
CA GLU A 29 12.73 -13.11 3.69
C GLU A 29 13.21 -11.68 4.02
N ASP A 30 13.94 -11.07 3.08
CA ASP A 30 14.59 -9.75 3.10
C ASP A 30 14.65 -9.00 4.45
N TYR A 31 15.82 -9.21 5.00
CA TYR A 31 16.24 -8.79 6.28
C TYR A 31 17.58 -8.04 5.98
N THR A 32 17.69 -6.72 6.26
CA THR A 32 18.99 -5.96 6.25
C THR A 32 19.27 -5.03 7.48
N GLN A 33 20.26 -5.38 8.35
CA GLN A 33 21.24 -4.60 9.17
C GLN A 33 21.08 -4.27 10.72
N ASP A 34 21.22 -5.21 11.69
CA ASP A 34 21.33 -5.03 13.21
C ASP A 34 20.22 -5.66 14.11
N LYS A 35 19.64 -6.84 13.81
CA LYS A 35 18.79 -7.55 14.81
C LYS A 35 18.92 -9.07 14.88
N ARG A 36 19.41 -9.49 16.06
CA ARG A 36 19.17 -10.73 16.80
C ARG A 36 17.91 -11.47 16.40
N ILE A 37 18.09 -12.74 16.05
CA ILE A 37 17.03 -13.76 15.97
C ILE A 37 16.19 -13.76 17.25
N ASN A 38 14.88 -13.64 17.08
CA ASN A 38 13.90 -13.40 18.12
C ASN A 38 13.01 -14.61 18.43
N ASP A 39 12.26 -14.48 19.52
CA ASP A 39 11.29 -15.49 19.90
C ASP A 39 10.12 -15.46 18.90
N LYS A 40 9.76 -16.64 18.37
CA LYS A 40 8.74 -16.87 17.35
C LYS A 40 9.13 -16.51 15.91
N ASP A 41 10.42 -16.23 15.65
CA ASP A 41 10.93 -16.15 14.27
C ASP A 41 10.78 -17.52 13.58
N ILE A 42 10.52 -17.52 12.27
CA ILE A 42 10.29 -18.73 11.49
C ILE A 42 11.40 -18.88 10.46
N ILE A 43 12.08 -20.02 10.48
CA ILE A 43 13.08 -20.42 9.49
C ILE A 43 12.42 -21.38 8.51
N PHE A 44 12.43 -21.04 7.22
CA PHE A 44 11.92 -21.88 6.15
C PHE A 44 13.06 -22.60 5.45
N VAL A 45 13.01 -23.93 5.42
CA VAL A 45 14.04 -24.79 4.82
C VAL A 45 13.44 -25.48 3.61
N TYR A 46 13.99 -25.23 2.42
CA TYR A 46 13.60 -25.85 1.16
C TYR A 46 14.57 -26.97 0.77
N TYR A 47 14.03 -28.12 0.43
CA TYR A 47 14.78 -29.24 -0.16
C TYR A 47 13.87 -30.02 -1.11
N PRO A 48 14.18 -30.09 -2.43
CA PRO A 48 13.36 -30.81 -3.40
C PRO A 48 13.06 -32.26 -2.99
N GLY A 49 11.79 -32.65 -3.04
CA GLY A 49 11.29 -33.97 -2.63
C GLY A 49 11.22 -34.22 -1.13
N ILE A 50 11.55 -33.28 -0.24
CA ILE A 50 11.63 -33.54 1.22
C ILE A 50 10.30 -34.03 1.81
N ASN A 51 9.16 -33.50 1.33
CA ASN A 51 7.86 -33.92 1.83
C ASN A 51 7.46 -35.29 1.27
N GLU A 52 7.89 -35.65 0.06
CA GLU A 52 7.74 -37.01 -0.46
C GLU A 52 8.58 -38.02 0.30
N MET A 53 9.81 -37.65 0.70
CA MET A 53 10.67 -38.49 1.54
C MET A 53 10.04 -38.74 2.92
N ILE A 54 9.54 -37.69 3.58
CA ILE A 54 8.84 -37.80 4.88
C ILE A 54 7.59 -38.67 4.76
N GLU A 55 6.79 -38.51 3.70
CA GLU A 55 5.56 -39.31 3.50
C GLU A 55 5.87 -40.76 3.11
N LYS A 56 6.93 -41.03 2.35
CA LYS A 56 7.32 -42.38 1.88
C LYS A 56 8.02 -43.22 2.95
N GLU A 57 8.85 -42.61 3.78
CA GLU A 57 9.63 -43.29 4.83
C GLU A 57 8.93 -43.22 6.22
N GLU A 58 7.70 -42.71 6.28
CA GLU A 58 6.86 -42.57 7.49
C GLU A 58 7.53 -41.85 8.68
N TRP A 59 8.43 -40.90 8.42
CA TRP A 59 9.21 -40.21 9.45
C TRP A 59 8.34 -39.37 10.41
N ASP A 60 8.51 -39.52 11.73
CA ASP A 60 8.00 -38.52 12.68
C ASP A 60 8.83 -37.25 12.53
N ARG A 61 8.15 -36.13 12.27
CA ARG A 61 8.77 -34.81 12.15
C ARG A 61 9.51 -34.39 13.42
N LYS A 62 9.21 -34.96 14.59
CA LYS A 62 9.99 -34.70 15.82
C LYS A 62 11.45 -35.14 15.72
N ASP A 63 11.74 -36.08 14.82
CA ASP A 63 13.05 -36.68 14.64
C ASP A 63 13.83 -36.01 13.48
N ILE A 64 13.35 -34.85 13.00
CA ILE A 64 14.00 -33.99 12.01
C ILE A 64 14.56 -32.76 12.74
N ASP A 65 15.87 -32.76 12.95
CA ASP A 65 16.59 -31.66 13.61
C ASP A 65 17.21 -30.70 12.56
N LEU A 66 17.16 -29.40 12.85
CA LEU A 66 17.85 -28.36 12.08
C LEU A 66 19.12 -27.93 12.81
N SER A 67 20.27 -27.99 12.15
CA SER A 67 21.53 -27.44 12.67
C SER A 67 22.05 -26.31 11.76
N ILE A 68 22.55 -25.24 12.36
CA ILE A 68 23.11 -24.07 11.66
C ILE A 68 24.52 -23.84 12.19
N ASN A 69 25.54 -24.01 11.33
CA ASN A 69 26.93 -24.21 11.75
C ASN A 69 27.00 -25.26 12.89
N ASP A 70 27.68 -24.96 14.00
CA ASP A 70 27.79 -25.84 15.17
C ASP A 70 26.54 -25.86 16.08
N ILE A 71 25.47 -25.13 15.71
CA ILE A 71 24.28 -24.93 16.55
C ILE A 71 23.16 -25.90 16.15
N SER A 72 23.03 -27.02 16.85
CA SER A 72 21.92 -27.95 16.65
C SER A 72 20.64 -27.47 17.37
N LEU A 73 19.59 -27.13 16.63
CA LEU A 73 18.30 -26.63 17.13
C LEU A 73 17.31 -27.79 17.37
N LYS A 74 17.65 -28.64 18.34
CA LYS A 74 16.85 -29.82 18.70
C LYS A 74 15.47 -29.46 19.26
N GLU A 75 14.53 -30.39 19.16
CA GLU A 75 13.14 -30.29 19.68
C GLU A 75 12.23 -29.22 19.02
N ILE A 76 12.67 -28.61 17.92
CA ILE A 76 11.85 -27.71 17.10
C ILE A 76 11.15 -28.53 16.01
N THR A 77 9.99 -29.12 16.33
CA THR A 77 9.20 -29.89 15.36
C THR A 77 8.83 -29.02 14.15
N PRO A 78 9.29 -29.32 12.92
CA PRO A 78 8.96 -28.56 11.73
C PRO A 78 7.47 -28.67 11.41
N ARG A 79 6.88 -27.53 11.04
CA ARG A 79 5.50 -27.46 10.57
C ARG A 79 5.46 -27.59 9.04
N ARG A 80 4.53 -28.41 8.55
CA ARG A 80 4.13 -28.42 7.13
C ARG A 80 3.36 -27.14 6.83
N ILE A 81 3.68 -26.47 5.73
CA ILE A 81 2.84 -25.40 5.19
C ILE A 81 1.76 -26.05 4.31
N PRO A 82 0.46 -25.90 4.62
CA PRO A 82 -0.61 -26.64 3.95
C PRO A 82 -1.07 -26.02 2.62
N ARG A 83 -0.29 -25.11 2.02
CA ARG A 83 -0.60 -24.44 0.76
C ARG A 83 0.65 -24.30 -0.10
N THR A 84 0.48 -24.59 -1.39
CA THR A 84 1.40 -24.25 -2.47
C THR A 84 1.80 -22.78 -2.38
N ILE A 85 3.09 -22.54 -2.15
CA ILE A 85 3.71 -21.26 -2.47
C ILE A 85 4.21 -21.42 -3.89
N ALA A 86 3.64 -20.68 -4.84
CA ALA A 86 4.12 -20.70 -6.21
C ALA A 86 5.51 -20.07 -6.27
N MET A 87 6.53 -20.89 -6.54
CA MET A 87 7.85 -20.41 -6.96
C MET A 87 7.69 -19.58 -8.24
N PRO A 88 8.16 -18.32 -8.28
CA PRO A 88 7.99 -17.49 -9.48
C PRO A 88 8.78 -18.04 -10.67
N GLY A 89 8.07 -18.49 -11.71
CA GLY A 89 8.67 -18.98 -12.97
C GLY A 89 8.30 -20.41 -13.35
N GLU A 90 7.65 -21.16 -12.47
CA GLU A 90 7.06 -22.47 -12.77
C GLU A 90 5.53 -22.38 -12.99
N GLU A 91 4.96 -23.34 -13.72
CA GLU A 91 3.51 -23.39 -13.97
C GLU A 91 2.74 -23.65 -12.66
N GLU A 92 1.54 -23.07 -12.54
CA GLU A 92 0.74 -23.08 -11.30
C GLU A 92 0.36 -24.50 -10.82
N ASP A 93 0.47 -25.50 -11.70
CA ASP A 93 0.22 -26.93 -11.45
C ASP A 93 1.47 -27.78 -11.09
N SER A 94 2.72 -27.30 -11.22
CA SER A 94 3.92 -28.16 -11.01
C SER A 94 4.42 -28.26 -9.56
N ILE A 95 4.04 -27.31 -8.70
CA ILE A 95 4.82 -26.99 -7.51
C ILE A 95 4.31 -27.73 -6.28
N ARG A 96 4.94 -28.87 -5.97
CA ARG A 96 4.78 -29.53 -4.67
C ARG A 96 5.49 -28.70 -3.59
N THR A 97 4.84 -28.51 -2.45
CA THR A 97 5.46 -27.79 -1.32
C THR A 97 6.60 -28.64 -0.76
N ASP A 98 7.85 -28.25 -0.99
CA ASP A 98 9.06 -28.94 -0.53
C ASP A 98 9.79 -28.15 0.57
N LEU A 99 8.99 -27.66 1.51
CA LEU A 99 9.40 -26.66 2.48
C LEU A 99 9.00 -27.03 3.91
N LEU A 100 9.95 -26.92 4.84
CA LEU A 100 9.80 -27.18 6.28
C LEU A 100 9.90 -25.85 7.05
N ALA A 101 8.95 -25.58 7.96
CA ALA A 101 8.94 -24.36 8.76
C ALA A 101 9.33 -24.65 10.23
N PHE A 102 10.52 -24.20 10.64
CA PHE A 102 11.02 -24.29 12.01
C PHE A 102 10.70 -23.00 12.77
N VAL A 103 9.89 -23.07 13.82
CA VAL A 103 9.50 -21.89 14.62
C VAL A 103 10.37 -21.82 15.87
N ILE A 104 11.21 -20.79 15.96
CA ILE A 104 12.12 -20.56 17.09
C ILE A 104 11.31 -20.25 18.35
N GLN A 105 11.58 -21.01 19.41
CA GLN A 105 10.98 -20.80 20.74
C GLN A 105 12.13 -20.64 21.73
N LYS A 106 12.37 -19.42 22.21
CA LYS A 106 13.51 -19.13 23.12
C LYS A 106 13.42 -19.91 24.43
N GLU A 107 12.22 -20.29 24.83
CA GLU A 107 11.91 -21.14 25.99
C GLU A 107 12.48 -22.57 25.87
N LYS A 108 12.75 -23.04 24.65
CA LYS A 108 13.34 -24.36 24.36
C LYS A 108 14.84 -24.34 24.07
N LEU A 109 15.44 -23.15 23.95
CA LEU A 109 16.83 -23.00 23.53
C LEU A 109 17.76 -22.72 24.72
N SER A 110 18.90 -23.40 24.72
CA SER A 110 20.01 -23.15 25.64
C SER A 110 20.61 -21.77 25.42
N ARG A 111 21.35 -21.25 26.41
CA ARG A 111 22.05 -19.97 26.28
C ARG A 111 23.11 -19.99 25.16
N GLU A 112 23.79 -21.13 24.99
CA GLU A 112 24.79 -21.31 23.93
C GLU A 112 24.15 -21.28 22.54
N GLN A 113 23.00 -21.95 22.35
CA GLN A 113 22.23 -21.86 21.10
C GLN A 113 21.77 -20.42 20.83
N LEU A 114 21.28 -19.71 21.86
CA LEU A 114 20.82 -18.32 21.73
C LEU A 114 21.94 -17.32 21.45
N ASP A 115 23.16 -17.54 21.95
CA ASP A 115 24.31 -16.67 21.67
C ASP A 115 24.97 -17.05 20.33
N GLY A 116 24.99 -18.33 19.95
CA GLY A 116 25.38 -18.77 18.61
C GLY A 116 24.50 -18.16 17.52
N LEU A 117 23.16 -18.18 17.69
CA LEU A 117 22.20 -17.57 16.76
C LEU A 117 22.38 -16.06 16.61
N ARG A 118 23.00 -15.36 17.57
CA ARG A 118 23.37 -13.94 17.44
C ARG A 118 24.65 -13.74 16.64
N ASN A 119 25.62 -14.65 16.76
CA ASN A 119 26.87 -14.54 16.02
C ASN A 119 26.65 -14.70 14.49
N LEU A 120 25.59 -15.40 14.08
CA LEU A 120 25.14 -15.47 12.68
C LEU A 120 24.85 -14.10 12.05
N GLU A 121 24.53 -13.06 12.84
CA GLU A 121 24.32 -11.69 12.35
C GLU A 121 25.55 -11.08 11.65
N SER A 122 26.74 -11.67 11.88
CA SER A 122 28.03 -11.17 11.37
C SER A 122 28.62 -11.95 10.18
N MET A 123 27.91 -12.97 9.68
CA MET A 123 28.43 -13.91 8.67
C MET A 123 27.81 -13.67 7.29
N GLU A 124 28.62 -13.67 6.23
CA GLU A 124 28.12 -13.53 4.84
C GLU A 124 27.29 -14.75 4.38
N SER A 125 27.57 -15.91 4.97
CA SER A 125 26.76 -17.14 4.83
C SER A 125 26.98 -18.04 6.05
N ALA A 126 26.06 -18.95 6.28
CA ALA A 126 26.15 -19.99 7.29
C ALA A 126 25.88 -21.36 6.67
N PHE A 127 26.43 -22.41 7.26
CA PHE A 127 26.17 -23.78 6.84
C PHE A 127 24.90 -24.32 7.51
N VAL A 128 24.17 -25.17 6.82
CA VAL A 128 22.95 -25.81 7.33
C VAL A 128 23.05 -27.30 7.16
N ILE A 129 22.66 -28.02 8.20
CA ILE A 129 22.50 -29.46 8.20
C ILE A 129 21.08 -29.77 8.66
N LEU A 130 20.30 -30.44 7.82
CA LEU A 130 19.04 -31.05 8.21
C LEU A 130 19.33 -32.52 8.52
N SER A 131 19.30 -32.89 9.80
CA SER A 131 19.54 -34.25 10.25
C SER A 131 18.24 -35.05 10.25
N LEU A 132 18.25 -36.18 9.54
CA LEU A 132 17.08 -37.04 9.33
C LEU A 132 17.18 -38.35 10.13
N PRO A 133 16.06 -39.07 10.37
CA PRO A 133 16.02 -40.20 11.31
C PRO A 133 16.91 -41.40 10.98
N ASN A 134 17.40 -41.51 9.74
CA ASN A 134 18.20 -42.64 9.24
C ASN A 134 19.70 -42.31 9.15
N ASP A 135 20.23 -41.44 10.03
CA ASP A 135 21.60 -40.88 9.99
C ASP A 135 21.96 -40.21 8.64
N ALA A 136 20.94 -39.76 7.90
CA ALA A 136 21.10 -39.07 6.63
C ALA A 136 21.10 -37.55 6.87
N ASP A 137 22.28 -36.94 6.82
CA ASP A 137 22.43 -35.49 6.90
C ASP A 137 22.31 -34.85 5.50
N LEU A 138 21.31 -33.99 5.31
CA LEU A 138 21.22 -33.14 4.12
C LEU A 138 21.93 -31.81 4.41
N GLN A 139 22.91 -31.49 3.58
CA GLN A 139 23.78 -30.32 3.75
C GLN A 139 23.48 -29.24 2.72
N GLY A 140 23.65 -27.97 3.11
CA GLY A 140 23.61 -26.85 2.18
C GLY A 140 24.00 -25.51 2.80
N THR A 141 23.90 -24.45 2.01
CA THR A 141 24.36 -23.11 2.38
C THR A 141 23.17 -22.19 2.63
N LEU A 142 23.06 -21.68 3.86
CA LEU A 142 22.19 -20.55 4.19
C LEU A 142 22.90 -19.25 3.79
N THR A 143 22.41 -18.64 2.71
CA THR A 143 22.70 -17.23 2.39
C THR A 143 21.82 -16.36 3.28
N ILE A 144 22.43 -15.61 4.20
CA ILE A 144 21.68 -14.77 5.15
C ILE A 144 21.43 -13.39 4.54
N TYR A 145 20.16 -13.06 4.37
CA TYR A 145 19.67 -11.69 4.39
C TYR A 145 19.22 -11.46 5.89
N GLY A 146 19.84 -10.57 6.72
CA GLY A 146 19.55 -10.33 8.18
C GLY A 146 19.20 -8.87 8.63
N LEU A 147 18.10 -8.55 9.40
CA LEU A 147 17.25 -7.28 9.42
C LEU A 147 17.52 -6.05 10.34
N THR A 148 17.28 -4.82 9.82
CA THR A 148 16.73 -3.63 10.53
C THR A 148 15.95 -2.58 9.72
N ARG A 149 16.23 -2.32 8.44
CA ARG A 149 15.99 -0.97 7.87
C ARG A 149 14.51 -0.51 7.78
N THR A 150 13.54 -1.38 8.00
CA THR A 150 12.11 -1.11 7.75
C THR A 150 11.38 -0.24 8.78
N ARG A 151 11.39 -0.56 10.09
CA ARG A 151 10.49 0.15 11.06
C ARG A 151 10.82 1.63 11.29
N TYR A 152 12.09 2.00 11.33
CA TYR A 152 12.47 3.42 11.51
C TYR A 152 12.25 4.24 10.23
N LEU A 153 12.51 3.67 9.05
CA LEU A 153 12.15 4.31 7.78
C LEU A 153 10.63 4.44 7.63
N GLN A 154 9.83 3.45 8.03
CA GLN A 154 8.37 3.55 8.00
C GLN A 154 7.86 4.67 8.92
N ILE A 155 8.35 4.78 10.16
CA ILE A 155 7.97 5.87 11.07
C ILE A 155 8.43 7.22 10.48
N GLY A 156 9.65 7.30 9.94
CA GLY A 156 10.16 8.49 9.26
C GLY A 156 9.35 8.88 8.02
N ALA A 157 8.92 7.91 7.23
CA ALA A 157 8.06 8.08 6.07
C ALA A 157 6.69 8.62 6.49
N TRP A 158 6.05 8.04 7.50
CA TRP A 158 4.78 8.54 8.05
C TRP A 158 4.89 9.97 8.59
N VAL A 159 6.00 10.30 9.29
CA VAL A 159 6.26 11.67 9.75
C VAL A 159 6.47 12.64 8.59
N ALA A 160 7.28 12.27 7.58
CA ALA A 160 7.51 13.10 6.40
C ALA A 160 6.22 13.32 5.57
N VAL A 161 5.43 12.26 5.37
CA VAL A 161 4.13 12.30 4.71
C VAL A 161 3.16 13.17 5.48
N ALA A 162 3.11 13.07 6.82
CA ALA A 162 2.28 13.93 7.66
C ALA A 162 2.71 15.39 7.56
N ILE A 163 4.01 15.70 7.56
CA ILE A 163 4.52 17.07 7.37
C ILE A 163 4.12 17.63 6.00
N ILE A 164 4.31 16.86 4.93
CA ILE A 164 3.90 17.24 3.56
C ILE A 164 2.40 17.47 3.49
N ALA A 165 1.60 16.55 4.05
CA ALA A 165 0.14 16.67 4.03
C ALA A 165 -0.36 17.87 4.84
N ILE A 166 0.17 18.09 6.05
CA ILE A 166 -0.15 19.27 6.88
C ILE A 166 0.26 20.56 6.16
N PHE A 167 1.43 20.60 5.53
CA PHE A 167 1.88 21.76 4.75
C PHE A 167 0.95 22.05 3.56
N LEU A 168 0.58 21.04 2.78
CA LEU A 168 -0.33 21.20 1.63
C LEU A 168 -1.74 21.61 2.08
N ILE A 169 -2.26 21.03 3.16
CA ILE A 169 -3.54 21.41 3.77
C ILE A 169 -3.48 22.86 4.26
N TYR A 170 -2.44 23.23 5.00
CA TYR A 170 -2.23 24.60 5.45
C TYR A 170 -2.21 25.59 4.27
N VAL A 171 -1.43 25.32 3.23
CA VAL A 171 -1.37 26.16 2.02
C VAL A 171 -2.75 26.24 1.35
N GLY A 172 -3.44 25.12 1.13
CA GLY A 172 -4.73 25.08 0.45
C GLY A 172 -5.82 25.89 1.15
N PHE A 173 -5.92 25.75 2.48
CA PHE A 173 -6.92 26.45 3.29
C PHE A 173 -6.54 27.91 3.60
N TRP A 174 -5.25 28.22 3.81
CA TRP A 174 -4.79 29.58 4.14
C TRP A 174 -4.78 30.51 2.93
N THR A 175 -4.38 30.03 1.75
CA THR A 175 -4.28 30.86 0.53
C THR A 175 -5.62 31.09 -0.17
N ASN A 176 -6.72 30.58 0.39
CA ASN A 176 -8.04 30.51 -0.27
C ASN A 176 -8.03 29.75 -1.62
N ALA A 177 -7.00 28.96 -1.92
CA ALA A 177 -6.87 28.23 -3.18
C ALA A 177 -8.02 27.24 -3.45
N LEU A 178 -8.70 26.76 -2.40
CA LEU A 178 -9.86 25.88 -2.50
C LEU A 178 -11.20 26.62 -2.72
N ARG A 179 -11.24 27.95 -2.55
CA ARG A 179 -12.48 28.75 -2.64
C ARG A 179 -12.81 29.12 -4.08
N ASP A 180 -14.10 29.22 -4.40
CA ASP A 180 -14.59 29.61 -5.73
C ASP A 180 -14.31 31.08 -6.06
N SER A 181 -14.38 31.38 -7.36
CA SER A 181 -14.28 32.76 -7.85
C SER A 181 -15.60 33.47 -7.54
N SER A 182 -15.53 34.44 -6.63
CA SER A 182 -16.68 35.13 -6.04
C SER A 182 -16.41 36.63 -5.94
N GLU A 183 -17.46 37.45 -6.08
CA GLU A 183 -17.44 38.91 -5.88
C GLU A 183 -17.22 39.31 -4.41
N LEU A 184 -17.51 38.41 -3.46
CA LEU A 184 -17.37 38.69 -2.03
C LEU A 184 -15.92 38.99 -1.62
N GLU A 185 -15.66 40.01 -0.81
CA GLU A 185 -14.31 40.29 -0.32
C GLU A 185 -13.82 39.27 0.72
N SER A 186 -14.75 38.63 1.44
CA SER A 186 -14.48 37.62 2.49
C SER A 186 -15.52 36.50 2.45
N HIS A 187 -15.27 35.38 3.14
CA HIS A 187 -16.19 34.23 3.22
C HIS A 187 -16.63 33.63 1.85
N LYS A 188 -15.75 33.63 0.83
CA LYS A 188 -16.01 32.96 -0.45
C LYS A 188 -16.29 31.46 -0.26
N PRO A 189 -17.30 30.86 -0.92
CA PRO A 189 -17.61 29.45 -0.75
C PRO A 189 -16.49 28.54 -1.31
N TYR A 190 -16.41 27.30 -0.83
CA TYR A 190 -15.49 26.29 -1.35
C TYR A 190 -15.93 25.68 -2.70
N SER A 191 -14.96 25.42 -3.58
CA SER A 191 -15.18 24.84 -4.90
C SER A 191 -14.97 23.33 -4.89
N PHE A 192 -15.95 22.55 -5.36
CA PHE A 192 -15.77 21.09 -5.56
C PHE A 192 -14.59 20.80 -6.49
N SER A 193 -14.54 21.46 -7.65
CA SER A 193 -13.52 21.19 -8.67
C SER A 193 -12.09 21.50 -8.22
N LYS A 194 -11.87 22.57 -7.43
CA LYS A 194 -10.57 22.87 -6.81
C LYS A 194 -10.24 21.88 -5.71
N SER A 195 -11.23 21.51 -4.89
CA SER A 195 -11.07 20.52 -3.82
C SER A 195 -10.72 19.13 -4.36
N GLN A 196 -11.28 18.73 -5.51
CA GLN A 196 -10.96 17.48 -6.19
C GLN A 196 -9.50 17.46 -6.68
N VAL A 197 -9.05 18.52 -7.37
CA VAL A 197 -7.64 18.64 -7.81
C VAL A 197 -6.70 18.61 -6.62
N PHE A 198 -7.04 19.32 -5.55
CA PHE A 198 -6.26 19.32 -4.30
C PHE A 198 -6.20 17.93 -3.66
N TRP A 199 -7.32 17.22 -3.56
CA TRP A 199 -7.39 15.85 -3.04
C TRP A 199 -6.45 14.90 -3.77
N TRP A 200 -6.56 14.81 -5.11
CA TRP A 200 -5.69 13.92 -5.89
C TRP A 200 -4.22 14.33 -5.84
N THR A 201 -3.94 15.64 -5.87
CA THR A 201 -2.57 16.16 -5.73
C THR A 201 -1.96 15.79 -4.37
N LEU A 202 -2.73 15.95 -3.29
CA LEU A 202 -2.34 15.62 -1.92
C LEU A 202 -2.01 14.12 -1.81
N ILE A 203 -2.93 13.22 -2.19
CA ILE A 203 -2.71 11.78 -2.02
C ILE A 203 -1.64 11.23 -2.96
N VAL A 204 -1.50 11.75 -4.19
CA VAL A 204 -0.44 11.35 -5.12
C VAL A 204 0.94 11.77 -4.60
N ILE A 205 1.12 13.03 -4.18
CA ILE A 205 2.41 13.50 -3.65
C ILE A 205 2.77 12.77 -2.35
N SER A 206 1.79 12.59 -1.44
CA SER A 206 1.98 11.80 -0.22
C SER A 206 2.39 10.35 -0.52
N SER A 207 1.76 9.71 -1.51
CA SER A 207 2.07 8.32 -1.90
C SER A 207 3.45 8.20 -2.55
N ILE A 208 3.81 9.12 -3.45
CA ILE A 208 5.16 9.17 -4.05
C ILE A 208 6.22 9.36 -2.97
N ALA A 209 6.00 10.27 -2.01
CA ALA A 209 6.91 10.47 -0.89
C ALA A 209 7.01 9.24 0.02
N TYR A 210 5.88 8.59 0.34
CA TYR A 210 5.83 7.38 1.15
C TYR A 210 6.62 6.23 0.51
N ILE A 211 6.37 5.97 -0.77
CA ILE A 211 7.08 4.94 -1.55
C ILE A 211 8.57 5.28 -1.62
N PHE A 212 8.93 6.50 -2.04
CA PHE A 212 10.33 6.89 -2.20
C PHE A 212 11.15 6.78 -0.90
N ILE A 213 10.58 7.18 0.24
CA ILE A 213 11.27 7.04 1.54
C ILE A 213 11.35 5.56 1.97
N SER A 214 10.36 4.74 1.64
CA SER A 214 10.29 3.33 2.04
C SER A 214 11.14 2.40 1.17
N THR A 215 11.21 2.63 -0.14
CA THR A 215 11.86 1.74 -1.12
C THR A 215 13.11 2.35 -1.77
N SER A 216 13.33 3.66 -1.64
CA SER A 216 14.33 4.42 -2.43
C SER A 216 14.12 4.38 -3.94
N GLN A 217 12.95 3.91 -4.42
CA GLN A 217 12.61 3.85 -5.84
C GLN A 217 11.63 4.97 -6.21
N PHE A 218 11.74 5.46 -7.44
CA PHE A 218 10.79 6.40 -8.03
C PHE A 218 10.28 5.83 -9.35
N ALA A 219 8.99 5.52 -9.40
CA ALA A 219 8.28 5.09 -10.60
C ALA A 219 6.99 5.90 -10.73
N LEU A 220 6.64 6.29 -11.94
CA LEU A 220 5.34 6.88 -12.28
C LEU A 220 4.60 5.91 -13.20
N ASN A 221 3.29 5.76 -12.98
CA ASN A 221 2.43 4.93 -13.83
C ASN A 221 1.44 5.80 -14.63
N PRO A 222 0.74 5.24 -15.64
CA PRO A 222 -0.23 6.01 -16.42
C PRO A 222 -1.41 6.54 -15.61
N THR A 223 -1.89 5.76 -14.64
CA THR A 223 -3.02 6.10 -13.78
C THR A 223 -2.85 7.44 -13.09
N VAL A 224 -1.67 7.75 -12.54
CA VAL A 224 -1.43 9.02 -11.83
C VAL A 224 -1.61 10.24 -12.73
N TRP A 225 -1.03 10.27 -13.93
CA TRP A 225 -1.18 11.43 -14.80
C TRP A 225 -2.58 11.52 -15.42
N ILE A 226 -3.27 10.39 -15.64
CA ILE A 226 -4.68 10.38 -16.09
C ILE A 226 -5.60 10.93 -14.99
N LEU A 227 -5.43 10.53 -13.72
CA LEU A 227 -6.21 11.04 -12.59
C LEU A 227 -6.04 12.56 -12.40
N LEU A 228 -4.80 13.05 -12.52
CA LEU A 228 -4.50 14.48 -12.47
C LEU A 228 -5.07 15.21 -13.70
N ALA A 229 -5.04 14.61 -14.88
CA ALA A 229 -5.63 15.18 -16.10
C ALA A 229 -7.16 15.26 -16.05
N ILE A 230 -7.85 14.22 -15.54
CA ILE A 230 -9.31 14.23 -15.31
C ILE A 230 -9.66 15.35 -14.33
N SER A 231 -8.97 15.42 -13.18
CA SER A 231 -9.26 16.42 -12.14
C SER A 231 -8.96 17.84 -12.63
N GLY A 232 -7.80 18.05 -13.26
CA GLY A 232 -7.40 19.33 -13.83
C GLY A 232 -8.31 19.78 -14.98
N GLY A 233 -8.76 18.85 -15.81
CA GLY A 233 -9.75 19.09 -16.87
C GLY A 233 -11.09 19.55 -16.29
N THR A 234 -11.60 18.88 -15.26
CA THR A 234 -12.82 19.28 -14.54
C THR A 234 -12.69 20.68 -13.93
N LEU A 235 -11.55 21.00 -13.31
CA LEU A 235 -11.26 22.36 -12.84
C LEU A 235 -11.21 23.39 -13.98
N GLY A 236 -10.62 23.04 -15.13
CA GLY A 236 -10.55 23.90 -16.31
C GLY A 236 -11.94 24.23 -16.86
N VAL A 237 -12.80 23.23 -17.05
CA VAL A 237 -14.18 23.40 -17.52
C VAL A 237 -15.02 24.19 -16.51
N SER A 238 -14.95 23.82 -15.22
CA SER A 238 -15.59 24.55 -14.12
C SER A 238 -15.22 26.03 -14.13
N SER A 239 -13.92 26.35 -14.18
CA SER A 239 -13.42 27.72 -14.21
C SER A 239 -13.82 28.49 -15.48
N ALA A 240 -14.02 27.81 -16.61
CA ALA A 240 -14.50 28.40 -17.85
C ALA A 240 -16.02 28.65 -17.84
N ILE A 241 -16.80 27.90 -17.05
CA ILE A 241 -18.20 28.23 -16.72
C ILE A 241 -18.21 29.46 -15.81
N ASP A 242 -17.50 29.42 -14.68
CA ASP A 242 -17.48 30.50 -13.69
C ASP A 242 -17.09 31.85 -14.30
N ARG A 243 -16.09 31.87 -15.18
CA ARG A 243 -15.67 33.09 -15.90
C ARG A 243 -16.70 33.60 -16.91
N ARG A 244 -17.53 32.73 -17.51
CA ARG A 244 -18.62 33.19 -18.38
C ARG A 244 -19.71 33.83 -17.55
N ASP A 245 -20.08 33.21 -16.43
CA ASP A 245 -21.15 33.70 -15.54
C ASP A 245 -20.78 35.04 -14.89
N ILE A 246 -19.54 35.18 -14.38
CA ILE A 246 -19.03 36.45 -13.80
C ILE A 246 -19.11 37.62 -14.79
N ASN A 247 -18.89 37.36 -16.09
CA ASN A 247 -18.92 38.40 -17.12
C ASN A 247 -20.32 38.61 -17.74
N SER A 248 -21.35 37.89 -17.26
CA SER A 248 -22.70 37.89 -17.84
C SER A 248 -23.66 38.72 -17.01
N VAL A 249 -24.16 39.82 -17.59
CA VAL A 249 -25.10 40.72 -16.93
C VAL A 249 -26.44 40.02 -16.69
N GLY A 250 -26.91 40.04 -15.44
CA GLY A 250 -28.22 39.51 -15.06
C GLY A 250 -28.26 38.00 -14.79
N ILE A 251 -27.10 37.36 -14.56
CA ILE A 251 -27.03 36.02 -13.99
C ILE A 251 -26.91 36.11 -12.47
N SER A 252 -27.76 35.38 -11.74
CA SER A 252 -27.66 35.17 -10.31
C SER A 252 -26.78 33.96 -10.04
N ARG A 253 -25.64 34.19 -9.38
CA ARG A 253 -24.63 33.14 -9.10
C ARG A 253 -24.71 32.71 -7.65
N HIS A 254 -24.83 31.40 -7.40
CA HIS A 254 -24.81 30.90 -6.01
C HIS A 254 -23.43 31.08 -5.35
N GLN A 255 -22.35 31.10 -6.15
CA GLN A 255 -20.98 31.31 -5.68
C GLN A 255 -20.72 32.73 -5.12
N ASP A 256 -21.65 33.67 -5.29
CA ASP A 256 -21.59 35.03 -4.71
C ASP A 256 -22.41 35.14 -3.41
N SER A 257 -22.97 34.04 -2.92
CA SER A 257 -23.50 33.92 -1.55
C SER A 257 -22.39 33.55 -0.56
N PRO A 258 -22.43 34.03 0.70
CA PRO A 258 -21.43 33.67 1.71
C PRO A 258 -21.37 32.15 1.94
N GLY A 259 -20.17 31.58 1.91
CA GLY A 259 -19.94 30.17 2.21
C GLY A 259 -20.24 29.83 3.66
N GLU A 260 -20.75 28.62 3.88
CA GLU A 260 -21.08 28.08 5.20
C GLU A 260 -19.87 27.29 5.76
N ASP A 261 -19.78 26.02 5.37
CA ASP A 261 -18.68 25.11 5.67
C ASP A 261 -18.26 24.35 4.40
N TRP A 262 -17.12 23.66 4.46
CA TRP A 262 -16.58 22.98 3.28
C TRP A 262 -17.50 21.91 2.70
N PHE A 263 -18.26 21.19 3.53
CA PHE A 263 -19.15 20.13 3.03
C PHE A 263 -20.38 20.72 2.33
N ASN A 264 -21.00 21.74 2.93
CA ASN A 264 -22.17 22.40 2.36
C ASN A 264 -21.81 23.14 1.07
N ASP A 265 -20.73 23.92 1.05
CA ASP A 265 -20.29 24.67 -0.13
C ASP A 265 -19.95 23.74 -1.31
N VAL A 266 -19.36 22.58 -1.03
CA VAL A 266 -18.95 21.61 -2.06
C VAL A 266 -20.15 20.83 -2.60
N LEU A 267 -21.09 20.42 -1.75
CA LEU A 267 -22.17 19.49 -2.09
C LEU A 267 -23.50 20.15 -2.46
N LYS A 268 -23.82 21.34 -1.92
CA LYS A 268 -25.05 22.05 -2.26
C LYS A 268 -25.00 22.68 -3.64
N ASP A 269 -26.17 22.92 -4.21
CA ASP A 269 -26.36 23.75 -5.41
C ASP A 269 -27.14 25.04 -5.08
N ASN A 270 -27.55 25.77 -6.13
CA ASN A 270 -28.30 27.02 -6.06
C ASN A 270 -29.66 26.91 -5.32
N THR A 271 -30.19 25.70 -5.07
CA THR A 271 -31.42 25.49 -4.31
C THR A 271 -31.19 25.44 -2.79
N GLY A 272 -29.92 25.39 -2.35
CA GLY A 272 -29.53 25.14 -0.96
C GLY A 272 -29.64 23.68 -0.53
N SER A 273 -30.07 22.78 -1.42
CA SER A 273 -30.11 21.33 -1.19
C SER A 273 -28.87 20.62 -1.75
N ILE A 274 -28.61 19.38 -1.32
CA ILE A 274 -27.46 18.60 -1.81
C ILE A 274 -27.71 18.15 -3.24
N SER A 275 -26.83 18.57 -4.16
CA SER A 275 -26.89 18.14 -5.55
C SER A 275 -26.44 16.68 -5.69
N ILE A 276 -27.30 15.85 -6.28
CA ILE A 276 -27.03 14.42 -6.49
C ILE A 276 -25.73 14.20 -7.28
N HIS A 277 -25.44 15.07 -8.26
CA HIS A 277 -24.26 14.93 -9.13
C HIS A 277 -22.97 15.36 -8.44
N ARG A 278 -23.01 16.39 -7.58
CA ARG A 278 -21.90 16.77 -6.70
C ARG A 278 -21.62 15.65 -5.69
N ALA A 279 -22.66 15.09 -5.08
CA ALA A 279 -22.56 13.97 -4.15
C ALA A 279 -22.01 12.70 -4.81
N GLN A 280 -22.47 12.34 -6.02
CA GLN A 280 -21.96 11.20 -6.78
C GLN A 280 -20.46 11.38 -7.11
N ALA A 281 -20.07 12.53 -7.65
CA ALA A 281 -18.68 12.82 -7.96
C ALA A 281 -17.81 12.81 -6.69
N PHE A 282 -18.27 13.42 -5.60
CA PHE A 282 -17.59 13.38 -4.30
C PHE A 282 -17.39 11.94 -3.80
N LEU A 283 -18.44 11.11 -3.80
CA LEU A 283 -18.38 9.73 -3.32
C LEU A 283 -17.43 8.85 -4.15
N PHE A 284 -17.40 9.00 -5.48
CA PHE A 284 -16.45 8.26 -6.31
C PHE A 284 -15.00 8.74 -6.09
N ASN A 285 -14.74 10.05 -6.05
CA ASN A 285 -13.38 10.55 -5.79
C ASN A 285 -12.87 10.15 -4.39
N LEU A 286 -13.75 10.13 -3.39
CA LEU A 286 -13.42 9.66 -2.03
C LEU A 286 -13.17 8.14 -2.02
N GLY A 287 -14.08 7.33 -2.57
CA GLY A 287 -13.97 5.88 -2.59
C GLY A 287 -12.73 5.39 -3.34
N PHE A 288 -12.48 5.91 -4.55
CA PHE A 288 -11.29 5.58 -5.31
C PHE A 288 -10.01 6.16 -4.70
N GLY A 289 -10.06 7.32 -4.03
CA GLY A 289 -8.91 7.84 -3.29
C GLY A 289 -8.55 7.00 -2.06
N VAL A 290 -9.54 6.47 -1.33
CA VAL A 290 -9.32 5.52 -0.23
C VAL A 290 -8.76 4.20 -0.75
N TYR A 291 -9.33 3.64 -1.84
CA TYR A 291 -8.80 2.44 -2.49
C TYR A 291 -7.35 2.65 -2.94
N TYR A 292 -7.03 3.78 -3.58
CA TYR A 292 -5.67 4.16 -3.98
C TYR A 292 -4.69 4.15 -2.81
N LEU A 293 -5.06 4.76 -1.68
CA LEU A 293 -4.20 4.80 -0.49
C LEU A 293 -4.01 3.42 0.16
N ILE A 294 -5.03 2.56 0.14
CA ILE A 294 -4.94 1.17 0.62
C ILE A 294 -3.97 0.38 -0.28
N GLU A 295 -4.10 0.50 -1.60
CA GLU A 295 -3.21 -0.20 -2.54
C GLU A 295 -1.75 0.30 -2.45
N VAL A 296 -1.52 1.61 -2.32
CA VAL A 296 -0.17 2.17 -2.05
C VAL A 296 0.42 1.59 -0.76
N TYR A 297 -0.39 1.50 0.31
CA TYR A 297 0.06 0.98 1.60
C TYR A 297 0.38 -0.52 1.53
N ASN A 298 -0.42 -1.30 0.81
CA ASN A 298 -0.26 -2.75 0.67
C ASN A 298 0.88 -3.15 -0.27
N THR A 299 1.07 -2.42 -1.37
CA THR A 299 1.98 -2.81 -2.46
C THR A 299 3.29 -2.04 -2.50
N LEU A 300 3.38 -0.89 -1.83
CA LEU A 300 4.48 0.09 -1.98
C LEU A 300 4.73 0.53 -3.43
N GLN A 301 3.70 0.45 -4.28
CA GLN A 301 3.71 0.89 -5.68
C GLN A 301 2.57 1.86 -5.95
N LEU A 302 2.64 2.60 -7.06
CA LEU A 302 1.52 3.43 -7.50
C LEU A 302 0.45 2.53 -8.15
N PRO A 303 -0.81 2.52 -7.67
CA PRO A 303 -1.86 1.64 -8.16
C PRO A 303 -2.19 1.89 -9.63
N SER A 304 -2.26 0.82 -10.43
CA SER A 304 -2.74 0.87 -11.81
C SER A 304 -4.25 0.65 -11.84
N PHE A 305 -5.02 1.74 -12.00
CA PHE A 305 -6.44 1.64 -12.27
C PHE A 305 -6.70 1.22 -13.71
N ASP A 306 -7.68 0.32 -13.89
CA ASP A 306 -8.15 -0.11 -15.20
C ASP A 306 -8.91 1.00 -15.96
N SER A 307 -9.30 0.69 -17.20
CA SER A 307 -10.08 1.59 -18.06
C SER A 307 -11.42 1.98 -17.45
N ASP A 308 -12.02 1.12 -16.64
CA ASP A 308 -13.42 1.21 -16.24
C ASP A 308 -13.56 2.11 -15.01
N ILE A 309 -12.64 1.99 -14.05
CA ILE A 309 -12.46 2.93 -12.94
C ILE A 309 -12.13 4.33 -13.46
N LEU A 310 -11.18 4.44 -14.40
CA LEU A 310 -10.79 5.73 -14.99
C LEU A 310 -11.93 6.35 -15.80
N THR A 311 -12.69 5.54 -16.55
CA THR A 311 -13.88 5.98 -17.28
C THR A 311 -15.00 6.41 -16.33
N LEU A 312 -15.24 5.69 -15.23
CA LEU A 312 -16.27 6.04 -14.25
C LEU A 312 -15.93 7.35 -13.53
N LEU A 313 -14.66 7.57 -13.15
CA LEU A 313 -14.18 8.85 -12.64
C LEU A 313 -14.32 9.97 -13.67
N GLY A 314 -13.92 9.73 -14.92
CA GLY A 314 -14.05 10.68 -16.02
C GLY A 314 -15.50 11.09 -16.28
N LEU A 315 -16.40 10.12 -16.38
CA LEU A 315 -17.84 10.33 -16.59
C LEU A 315 -18.50 11.02 -15.40
N SER A 316 -18.19 10.64 -14.16
CA SER A 316 -18.80 11.27 -12.98
C SER A 316 -18.37 12.73 -12.82
N ASN A 317 -17.09 13.04 -13.06
CA ASN A 317 -16.58 14.41 -12.99
C ASN A 317 -17.03 15.24 -14.19
N GLY A 318 -17.16 14.61 -15.37
CA GLY A 318 -17.72 15.21 -16.58
C GLY A 318 -19.21 15.55 -16.43
N ALA A 319 -20.01 14.66 -15.84
CA ALA A 319 -21.42 14.90 -15.56
C ALA A 319 -21.62 16.09 -14.61
N TYR A 320 -20.82 16.19 -13.54
CA TYR A 320 -20.77 17.37 -12.69
C TYR A 320 -20.49 18.66 -13.51
N ALA A 321 -19.44 18.65 -14.33
CA ALA A 321 -19.03 19.83 -15.10
C ALA A 321 -20.09 20.26 -16.14
N LEU A 322 -20.76 19.30 -16.79
CA LEU A 322 -21.86 19.56 -17.72
C LEU A 322 -23.07 20.19 -17.03
N ILE A 323 -23.43 19.70 -15.84
CA ILE A 323 -24.59 20.21 -15.09
C ILE A 323 -24.30 21.57 -14.46
N LYS A 324 -23.07 21.82 -14.01
CA LYS A 324 -22.63 23.14 -13.54
C LYS A 324 -22.86 24.25 -14.58
N ASN A 325 -22.78 23.94 -15.89
CA ASN A 325 -23.04 24.93 -16.95
C ASN A 325 -24.46 25.54 -16.90
N ASN A 326 -25.42 24.87 -16.23
CA ASN A 326 -26.82 25.31 -16.12
C ASN A 326 -27.22 25.59 -14.65
N GLU A 327 -26.25 25.69 -13.72
CA GLU A 327 -26.49 25.83 -12.28
C GLU A 327 -26.77 27.28 -11.85
N ASN A 328 -26.34 28.27 -12.65
CA ASN A 328 -26.60 29.69 -12.41
C ASN A 328 -27.71 30.19 -13.35
N THR A 329 -28.68 30.93 -12.81
CA THR A 329 -29.93 31.30 -13.51
C THR A 329 -30.08 32.79 -13.70
N THR A 330 -30.83 33.22 -14.72
CA THR A 330 -31.14 34.64 -14.95
C THR A 330 -31.91 35.23 -13.77
N SER A 331 -31.56 36.43 -13.31
CA SER A 331 -32.18 37.12 -12.15
C SER A 331 -33.67 37.43 -12.31
N ALA A 332 -34.27 37.15 -13.48
CA ALA A 332 -35.71 37.23 -13.73
C ALA A 332 -36.47 35.98 -13.27
N ASP A 333 -35.84 34.80 -13.28
CA ASP A 333 -36.47 33.53 -12.92
C ASP A 333 -36.42 33.24 -11.42
N SER A 334 -35.46 33.83 -10.69
CA SER A 334 -35.31 33.66 -9.22
C SER A 334 -36.37 34.40 -8.37
N LYS A 335 -37.42 34.95 -9.00
CA LYS A 335 -38.53 35.66 -8.35
C LYS A 335 -39.90 34.96 -8.52
N LYS A 336 -39.93 33.73 -9.01
CA LYS A 336 -41.13 32.88 -9.11
C LYS A 336 -41.14 31.80 -8.04
#